data_AF-A0A7W6ND51-F1
#
_entry.id   AF-A0A7W6ND51-F1
#
_cell.length_a   1.000
_cell.length_b   1.000
_cell.length_c   1.000
_cell.angle_alpha   90.00
_cell.angle_beta   90.00
_cell.angle_gamma   90.00
#
_symmetry.space_group_name_H-M   'P 1'
#
loop_
_entity.id
_entity.type
_entity.pdbx_description
1 polymer ?
#
loop_
_entity_poly.entity_id
_entity_poly.type
_entity_poly.pdbx_seq_one_letter_code
_entity_poly.pdbx_strand_id
1 'polypeptide(L)' 'MTFKYSVTLPISGGNKLRRFREWADAHLPELSYSLPHQTPIKTETMTVRLLTLDDRALVLRTFASAPLN' A
#
# COMPACT_ATOMS: atom_id res chain seq x y z
N MET A 1 17.92 -3.87 1.52
CA MET A 1 16.66 -4.62 1.73
C MET A 1 15.98 -4.78 0.38
N THR A 2 15.68 -6.00 -0.04
CA THR A 2 15.06 -6.26 -1.36
C THR A 2 13.57 -6.49 -1.17
N PHE A 3 12.74 -5.63 -1.74
CA PHE A 3 11.29 -5.84 -1.76
C PHE A 3 10.96 -6.92 -2.80
N LYS A 4 10.74 -8.15 -2.34
CA LYS A 4 10.44 -9.32 -3.20
C LYS A 4 8.95 -9.53 -3.40
N TYR A 5 8.12 -8.98 -2.53
CA TYR A 5 6.68 -9.17 -2.56
C TYR A 5 5.99 -7.91 -3.05
N SER A 6 4.80 -8.08 -3.61
CA SER A 6 3.96 -6.96 -4.01
C SER A 6 2.50 -7.25 -3.72
N VAL A 7 1.75 -6.18 -3.47
CA VAL A 7 0.31 -6.20 -3.31
C VAL A 7 -0.29 -5.10 -4.16
N THR A 8 -1.34 -5.42 -4.90
CA THR A 8 -2.10 -4.44 -5.68
C THR A 8 -3.38 -4.14 -4.91
N LEU A 9 -3.52 -2.88 -4.48
CA LEU A 9 -4.67 -2.41 -3.72
C LEU A 9 -5.57 -1.55 -4.61
N PRO A 10 -6.91 -1.72 -4.54
CA PRO A 10 -7.84 -0.84 -5.22
C PRO A 10 -7.83 0.53 -4.53
N ILE A 11 -7.37 1.56 -5.22
CA ILE A 11 -7.34 2.94 -4.74
C ILE A 11 -7.62 3.84 -5.93
N SER A 12 -8.61 4.72 -5.80
CA SER A 12 -9.02 5.66 -6.85
C SER A 12 -8.74 7.12 -6.46
N GLY A 13 -8.66 7.99 -7.46
CA GLY A 13 -8.49 9.45 -7.27
C GLY A 13 -7.03 9.95 -7.20
N GLY A 14 -6.87 11.22 -6.81
CA GLY A 14 -5.56 11.88 -6.70
C GLY A 14 -4.81 11.52 -5.41
N ASN A 15 -3.53 11.88 -5.31
CA ASN A 15 -2.73 11.77 -4.08
C ASN A 15 -2.68 10.36 -3.45
N LYS A 16 -2.84 9.28 -4.24
CA LYS A 16 -2.90 7.88 -3.77
C LYS A 16 -1.69 7.49 -2.92
N LEU A 17 -0.49 7.88 -3.35
CA LEU A 17 0.76 7.62 -2.64
C LEU A 17 0.77 8.25 -1.23
N ARG A 18 0.28 9.49 -1.12
CA ARG A 18 0.21 10.21 0.15
C ARG A 18 -0.82 9.57 1.07
N ARG A 19 -2.02 9.27 0.56
CA ARG A 19 -3.10 8.63 1.32
C ARG A 19 -2.68 7.25 1.85
N PHE A 20 -2.00 6.46 1.03
CA PHE A 20 -1.45 5.19 1.49
C PHE A 20 -0.42 5.38 2.59
N ARG A 21 0.47 6.38 2.47
CA ARG A 21 1.47 6.67 3.49
C ARG A 21 0.82 7.06 4.83
N GLU A 22 -0.18 7.94 4.79
CA GLU A 22 -0.95 8.36 5.98
C GLU A 22 -1.68 7.17 6.62
N TRP A 23 -2.28 6.29 5.82
CA TRP A 23 -2.94 5.08 6.30
C TRP A 23 -1.97 4.06 6.88
N ALA A 24 -0.83 3.84 6.22
CA ALA A 24 0.19 2.93 6.68
C ALA A 24 0.80 3.42 7.99
N ASP A 25 1.03 4.73 8.14
CA ASP A 25 1.50 5.31 9.41
C ASP A 25 0.48 5.11 10.54
N ALA A 26 -0.82 5.27 10.24
CA ALA A 26 -1.88 5.14 11.23
C ALA A 26 -2.18 3.69 11.66
N HIS A 27 -2.07 2.71 10.74
CA HIS A 27 -2.47 1.32 11.01
C HIS A 27 -1.28 0.35 11.11
N LEU A 28 -0.17 0.66 10.46
CA LEU A 28 0.98 -0.21 10.26
C LEU A 28 2.32 0.57 10.39
N PRO A 29 2.58 1.26 11.52
CA PRO A 29 3.73 2.15 11.67
C PRO A 29 5.09 1.44 11.51
N GLU A 30 5.16 0.13 11.77
CA GLU A 30 6.38 -0.68 11.66
C GLU A 30 6.54 -1.34 10.27
N LEU A 31 5.59 -1.14 9.35
CA LEU A 31 5.62 -1.75 8.03
C LEU A 31 6.69 -1.12 7.15
N SER A 32 7.62 -1.94 6.68
CA SER A 32 8.58 -1.55 5.65
C SER A 32 8.04 -1.80 4.26
N TYR A 33 7.74 -0.73 3.53
CA TYR A 33 7.19 -0.80 2.17
C TYR A 33 7.90 0.13 1.19
N SER A 34 7.77 -0.16 -0.10
CA SER A 34 8.24 0.68 -1.20
C SER A 34 7.09 1.00 -2.13
N LEU A 35 6.88 2.31 -2.32
CA LEU A 35 5.87 2.84 -3.22
C LEU A 35 6.43 3.03 -4.63
N PRO A 36 5.58 2.92 -5.66
CA PRO A 36 5.95 3.28 -7.02
C PRO A 36 6.22 4.78 -7.10
N HIS A 37 7.17 5.18 -7.94
CA HIS A 37 7.56 6.58 -8.09
C HIS A 37 6.42 7.45 -8.64
N GLN A 38 5.61 6.88 -9.53
CA GLN A 38 4.46 7.57 -10.09
C GLN A 38 3.32 6.57 -10.32
N THR A 39 2.12 6.98 -9.91
CA THR A 39 0.86 6.28 -10.23
C THR A 39 0.00 7.21 -11.08
N PRO A 40 -0.44 6.79 -12.28
CA PRO A 40 -1.36 7.61 -13.06
C PRO A 40 -2.64 7.89 -12.28
N ILE A 41 -3.18 9.11 -12.43
CA ILE A 41 -4.41 9.52 -11.72
C ILE A 41 -5.58 8.64 -12.11
N LYS A 42 -5.65 8.22 -13.38
CA LYS A 42 -6.70 7.35 -13.94
C LYS A 42 -6.66 5.90 -13.45
N THR A 43 -5.55 5.44 -12.88
CA THR A 43 -5.43 4.04 -12.43
C THR A 43 -6.20 3.84 -11.14
N GLU A 44 -7.12 2.88 -11.09
CA GLU A 44 -7.93 2.55 -9.91
C GLU A 44 -7.23 1.56 -8.97
N THR A 45 -5.95 1.31 -9.22
CA THR A 45 -5.12 0.39 -8.45
C THR A 45 -3.75 0.97 -8.20
N MET A 46 -3.14 0.55 -7.09
CA MET A 46 -1.77 0.91 -6.73
C MET A 46 -1.02 -0.33 -6.27
N THR A 47 0.15 -0.59 -6.86
CA THR A 47 1.02 -1.69 -6.45
C THR A 47 2.04 -1.21 -5.43
N VAL A 48 2.03 -1.80 -4.25
CA VAL A 48 3.01 -1.55 -3.18
C VAL A 48 3.95 -2.74 -3.09
N ARG A 49 5.25 -2.49 -2.93
CA ARG A 49 6.26 -3.54 -2.74
C ARG A 49 6.57 -3.72 -1.26
N LEU A 50 6.73 -4.97 -0.83
CA LEU A 50 6.86 -5.39 0.57
C LEU A 50 8.07 -6.31 0.75
N LEU A 51 8.61 -6.35 1.97
CA LEU A 51 9.82 -7.13 2.28
C LEU A 51 9.50 -8.61 2.49
N THR A 52 8.43 -8.92 3.20
CA THR A 52 8.07 -10.28 3.58
C THR A 52 6.67 -10.68 3.10
N LEU A 53 6.39 -11.98 3.15
CA LEU A 53 5.06 -12.52 2.90
C LEU A 53 4.08 -12.15 4.02
N ASP A 54 4.58 -12.03 5.26
CA ASP A 54 3.77 -11.65 6.42
C ASP A 54 3.27 -10.21 6.29
N ASP A 55 4.15 -9.27 5.90
CA ASP A 55 3.78 -7.90 5.54
C ASP A 55 2.64 -7.86 4.52
N ARG A 56 2.68 -8.75 3.52
CA ARG A 56 1.63 -8.85 2.50
C ARG A 56 0.31 -9.29 3.10
N ALA A 57 0.32 -10.31 3.94
CA ALA A 57 -0.89 -10.79 4.61
C ALA A 57 -1.46 -9.72 5.55
N LEU A 58 -0.59 -9.03 6.30
CA LEU A 58 -0.93 -7.95 7.20
C LEU A 58 -1.60 -6.79 6.46
N VAL A 59 -0.97 -6.30 5.38
CA VAL A 59 -1.54 -5.21 4.55
C VAL A 59 -2.92 -5.60 4.00
N LEU A 60 -3.08 -6.82 3.47
CA LEU A 60 -4.37 -7.27 2.95
C LEU A 60 -5.45 -7.37 4.04
N ARG A 61 -5.11 -7.89 5.22
CA ARG A 61 -6.04 -8.01 6.35
C ARG A 61 -6.46 -6.64 6.88
N THR A 62 -5.49 -5.74 7.11
CA THR A 62 -5.77 -4.38 7.58
C THR A 62 -6.58 -3.60 6.56
N PHE A 63 -6.24 -3.71 5.27
CA PHE A 63 -6.99 -3.06 4.19
C PHE A 63 -8.43 -3.56 4.09
N ALA A 64 -8.66 -4.87 4.29
CA ALA A 64 -10.02 -5.42 4.32
C ALA A 64 -10.84 -4.91 5.52
N SER A 65 -10.19 -4.63 6.66
CA SER A 65 -10.85 -4.09 7.85
C SER A 65 -11.05 -2.56 7.80
N ALA A 66 -10.11 -1.85 7.20
CA ALA A 66 -10.06 -0.39 7.13
C ALA A 66 -9.55 0.03 5.74
N PRO A 67 -10.42 0.08 4.73
CA PRO A 67 -10.04 0.45 3.38
C PRO A 67 -9.65 1.93 3.28
N LEU A 68 -8.82 2.24 2.27
CA LEU A 68 -8.45 3.61 1.91
C LEU A 68 -9.63 4.32 1.24
N ASN A 69 -10.15 5.38 1.87
CA ASN A 69 -11.16 6.28 1.29
C ASN A 69 -10.54 7.34 0.36
#